data_AF-A0A521MVY6-F1
#
_entry.id   AF-A0A521MVY6-F1
#
_cell.length_a   1.000
_cell.length_b   1.000
_cell.length_c   1.000
_cell.angle_alpha   90.00
_cell.angle_beta   90.00
_cell.angle_gamma   90.00
#
_symmetry.space_group_name_H-M   'P 1'
#
loop_
_entity.id
_entity.type
_entity.pdbx_description
1 polymer ?
#
loop_
_entity_poly.entity_id
_entity_poly.type
_entity_poly.pdbx_seq_one_letter_code
_entity_poly.pdbx_strand_id
1 'polypeptide(L)'
;MRIRHAVVAAVIGLGVALGAAGCVAPTPAPSPTVSAVTPVPTAPAPTSTPAPTPTPTAAGPVSAPDDPSTWIIDFSGVGPVKIGDTIDEVTASIPVQGESCRPGVIQFFGSSIVALGAVGSDDPTGGSAPVVLAMVGRTTDATPGYPSTATGITIGSTIAELQAAYPDLETYQSYSGTPAYRVTDGTTWLHFAGYGTDTVASIAVATVDQTPTEYCG
;
A
#
# COMPACT_ATOMS: atom_id res chain seq x y z
N MET A 1 -0.41 -51.42 11.92
CA MET A 1 -0.70 -51.59 10.48
C MET A 1 0.20 -50.63 9.73
N ARG A 2 1.25 -51.13 9.06
CA ARG A 2 2.33 -50.33 8.47
C ARG A 2 2.04 -50.10 6.99
N ILE A 3 1.86 -48.85 6.57
CA ILE A 3 1.77 -48.49 5.15
C ILE A 3 3.13 -47.93 4.72
N ARG A 4 3.72 -48.56 3.72
CA ARG A 4 5.00 -48.21 3.10
C ARG A 4 4.74 -47.77 1.64
N HIS A 5 5.67 -46.94 1.14
CA HIS A 5 5.93 -46.59 -0.28
C HIS A 5 4.94 -45.57 -0.90
N ALA A 6 5.32 -44.65 -1.79
CA ALA A 6 6.49 -44.61 -2.66
C ALA A 6 6.90 -43.16 -3.00
N VAL A 7 8.22 -42.95 -3.11
CA VAL A 7 8.83 -41.76 -3.71
C VAL A 7 8.80 -41.94 -5.23
N VAL A 8 8.17 -41.01 -5.96
CA VAL A 8 8.27 -40.92 -7.42
C VAL A 8 9.12 -39.70 -7.76
N ALA A 9 10.37 -39.96 -8.16
CA ALA A 9 11.24 -38.97 -8.77
C ALA A 9 11.07 -39.05 -10.30
N ALA A 10 10.68 -37.93 -10.91
CA ALA A 10 10.66 -37.78 -12.37
C ALA A 10 11.62 -36.65 -12.76
N VAL A 11 12.70 -37.07 -13.42
CA VAL A 11 13.66 -36.24 -14.18
C VAL A 11 13.05 -35.96 -15.56
N ILE A 12 13.38 -34.81 -16.18
CA ILE A 12 13.64 -34.56 -17.62
C ILE A 12 13.20 -33.14 -18.01
N GLY A 13 14.11 -32.36 -18.62
CA GLY A 13 13.71 -31.14 -19.37
C GLY A 13 14.81 -30.13 -19.66
N LEU A 14 15.86 -30.53 -20.38
CA LEU A 14 16.90 -29.66 -20.95
C LEU A 14 16.32 -28.86 -22.14
N GLY A 15 16.51 -27.53 -22.19
CA GLY A 15 16.12 -26.70 -23.33
C GLY A 15 16.85 -25.36 -23.36
N VAL A 16 17.88 -25.28 -24.21
CA VAL A 16 18.74 -24.11 -24.49
C VAL A 16 18.11 -23.23 -25.58
N ALA A 17 18.15 -21.91 -25.43
CA ALA A 17 18.09 -20.96 -26.56
C ALA A 17 18.92 -19.70 -26.25
N LEU A 18 20.12 -19.63 -26.83
CA LEU A 18 20.93 -18.40 -26.91
C LEU A 18 20.40 -17.53 -28.07
N GLY A 19 19.92 -16.32 -27.77
CA GLY A 19 19.58 -15.30 -28.75
C GLY A 19 20.68 -14.25 -28.86
N ALA A 20 21.28 -14.11 -30.03
CA ALA A 20 22.36 -13.16 -30.33
C ALA A 20 21.82 -11.72 -30.46
N ALA A 21 22.49 -10.77 -29.80
CA ALA A 21 22.24 -9.34 -29.90
C ALA A 21 22.90 -8.76 -31.17
N GLY A 22 22.10 -8.11 -32.02
CA GLY A 22 22.58 -7.29 -33.14
C GLY A 22 22.74 -5.83 -32.73
N CYS A 23 23.98 -5.32 -32.75
CA CYS A 23 24.28 -3.90 -32.63
C CYS A 23 23.99 -3.19 -33.96
N VAL A 24 23.08 -2.22 -33.97
CA VAL A 24 22.86 -1.30 -35.09
C VAL A 24 23.46 0.05 -34.74
N ALA A 25 24.37 0.55 -35.59
CA ALA A 25 25.02 1.84 -35.43
C ALA A 25 24.05 3.01 -35.67
N PRO A 26 24.19 4.14 -34.96
CA PRO A 26 23.35 5.31 -35.17
C PRO A 26 23.72 6.07 -36.46
N THR A 27 22.72 6.32 -37.30
CA THR A 27 22.80 7.19 -38.47
C THR A 27 22.92 8.66 -38.04
N PRO A 28 23.87 9.45 -38.58
CA PRO A 28 23.97 10.87 -38.28
C PRO A 28 22.77 11.66 -38.83
N ALA A 29 22.17 12.48 -37.97
CA ALA A 29 21.05 13.36 -38.30
C ALA A 29 21.51 14.56 -39.17
N PRO A 30 20.66 15.02 -40.11
CA PRO A 30 20.98 16.18 -40.95
C PRO A 30 21.01 17.48 -40.14
N SER A 31 21.97 18.34 -40.49
CA SER A 31 22.16 19.68 -39.94
C SER A 31 21.01 20.62 -40.37
N PRO A 32 20.41 21.41 -39.47
CA PRO A 32 19.33 22.32 -39.82
C PRO A 32 19.87 23.57 -40.55
N THR A 33 19.30 23.84 -41.72
CA THR A 33 19.47 25.11 -42.45
C THR A 33 18.79 26.25 -41.68
N VAL A 34 19.57 27.27 -41.31
CA VAL A 34 19.06 28.49 -40.65
C VAL A 34 18.42 29.39 -41.71
N SER A 35 17.08 29.48 -41.69
CA SER A 35 16.35 30.50 -42.42
C SER A 35 16.34 31.80 -41.61
N ALA A 36 16.81 32.89 -42.21
CA ALA A 36 16.76 34.23 -41.62
C ALA A 36 15.30 34.67 -41.49
N VAL A 37 14.89 34.98 -40.25
CA VAL A 37 13.52 35.40 -39.93
C VAL A 37 13.46 36.94 -39.91
N THR A 38 12.57 37.49 -40.71
CA THR A 38 12.22 38.92 -40.73
C THR A 38 11.62 39.34 -39.38
N PRO A 39 12.07 40.45 -38.75
CA PRO A 39 11.53 40.87 -37.46
C PRO A 39 10.07 41.32 -37.59
N VAL A 40 9.18 40.65 -36.85
CA VAL A 40 7.77 41.01 -36.68
C VAL A 40 7.66 42.02 -35.53
N PRO A 41 6.85 43.11 -35.66
CA PRO A 41 6.70 44.11 -34.61
C PRO A 41 6.19 43.50 -33.29
N THR A 42 6.90 43.82 -32.20
CA THR A 42 6.66 43.31 -30.84
C THR A 42 5.38 43.89 -30.26
N ALA A 43 4.43 43.01 -29.94
CA ALA A 43 3.23 43.35 -29.17
C ALA A 43 3.61 43.71 -27.71
N PRO A 44 2.88 44.62 -27.03
CA PRO A 44 3.18 45.04 -25.67
C PRO A 44 3.15 43.85 -24.69
N ALA A 45 4.11 43.83 -23.78
CA ALA A 45 4.28 42.78 -22.79
C ALA A 45 3.04 42.69 -21.87
N PRO A 46 2.54 41.47 -21.56
CA PRO A 46 1.43 41.30 -20.64
C PRO A 46 1.85 41.73 -19.24
N THR A 47 1.03 42.58 -18.61
CA THR A 47 1.16 42.96 -17.21
C THR A 47 1.02 41.71 -16.34
N SER A 48 2.07 41.36 -15.59
CA SER A 48 2.06 40.20 -14.70
C SER A 48 1.12 40.45 -13.51
N THR A 49 0.00 39.75 -13.48
CA THR A 49 -0.87 39.67 -12.30
C THR A 49 -0.07 39.03 -11.15
N PRO A 50 -0.07 39.62 -9.94
CA PRO A 50 0.61 39.03 -8.79
C PRO A 50 0.05 37.63 -8.50
N ALA A 51 0.96 36.67 -8.32
CA ALA A 51 0.59 35.30 -7.94
C ALA A 51 -0.12 35.33 -6.57
N PRO A 52 -1.23 34.58 -6.40
CA PRO A 52 -1.90 34.50 -5.11
C PRO A 52 -0.93 34.00 -4.04
N THR A 53 -0.86 34.69 -2.91
CA THR A 53 -0.15 34.22 -1.72
C THR A 53 -0.79 32.90 -1.27
N PRO A 54 -0.01 31.83 -1.02
CA PRO A 54 -0.58 30.58 -0.54
C PRO A 54 -1.23 30.83 0.81
N THR A 55 -2.54 30.62 0.89
CA THR A 55 -3.27 30.58 2.16
C THR A 55 -2.69 29.43 2.99
N PRO A 56 -2.31 29.65 4.27
CA PRO A 56 -1.86 28.55 5.13
C PRO A 56 -2.94 27.47 5.18
N THR A 57 -2.62 26.28 4.67
CA THR A 57 -3.44 25.08 4.84
C THR A 57 -3.62 24.85 6.33
N ALA A 58 -4.86 24.84 6.81
CA ALA A 58 -5.15 24.50 8.19
C ALA A 58 -4.46 23.16 8.51
N ALA A 59 -3.70 23.12 9.62
CA ALA A 59 -3.12 21.87 10.10
C ALA A 59 -4.27 20.87 10.24
N GLY A 60 -4.14 19.74 9.55
CA GLY A 60 -5.12 18.66 9.63
C GLY A 60 -5.33 18.23 11.10
N PRO A 61 -6.44 17.54 11.40
CA PRO A 61 -6.65 16.98 12.73
C PRO A 61 -5.44 16.16 13.15
N VAL A 62 -4.93 16.42 14.35
CA VAL A 62 -3.81 15.66 14.92
C VAL A 62 -4.36 14.31 15.36
N SER A 63 -3.95 13.24 14.69
CA SER A 63 -4.27 11.87 15.12
C SER A 63 -3.66 11.60 16.49
N ALA A 64 -4.48 11.19 17.46
CA ALA A 64 -4.01 10.83 18.79
C ALA A 64 -3.48 9.37 18.76
N PRO A 65 -2.19 9.10 19.07
CA PRO A 65 -1.62 7.76 18.96
C PRO A 65 -2.26 6.69 19.88
N ASP A 66 -3.07 7.08 20.85
CA ASP A 66 -3.80 6.22 21.77
C ASP A 66 -5.29 6.04 21.41
N ASP A 67 -5.78 6.76 20.40
CA ASP A 67 -7.16 6.68 19.92
C ASP A 67 -7.24 6.38 18.42
N PRO A 68 -7.32 5.08 18.05
CA PRO A 68 -7.39 4.66 16.65
C PRO A 68 -8.63 5.14 15.91
N SER A 69 -9.69 5.57 16.60
CA SER A 69 -10.87 6.15 15.95
C SER A 69 -10.56 7.49 15.28
N THR A 70 -9.49 8.16 15.71
CA THR A 70 -8.99 9.41 15.13
C THR A 70 -8.02 9.18 13.98
N TRP A 71 -7.57 7.94 13.76
CA TRP A 71 -6.56 7.64 12.75
C TRP A 71 -7.15 7.64 11.35
N ILE A 72 -6.37 8.21 10.43
CA ILE A 72 -6.68 8.17 9.01
C ILE A 72 -5.91 7.03 8.34
N ILE A 73 -6.60 6.29 7.48
CA ILE A 73 -6.02 5.33 6.54
C ILE A 73 -5.88 6.01 5.18
N ASP A 74 -4.67 6.08 4.66
CA ASP A 74 -4.38 6.58 3.32
C ASP A 74 -3.23 5.77 2.69
N PHE A 75 -2.79 6.16 1.49
CA PHE A 75 -1.70 5.47 0.80
C PHE A 75 -0.35 5.57 1.51
N SER A 76 -0.19 6.42 2.54
CA SER A 76 1.02 6.48 3.37
C SER A 76 1.01 5.47 4.51
N GLY A 77 -0.15 4.94 4.91
CA GLY A 77 -0.27 3.98 6.01
C GLY A 77 -1.55 4.12 6.84
N VAL A 78 -1.46 3.69 8.11
CA VAL A 78 -2.58 3.67 9.06
C VAL A 78 -2.21 4.49 10.28
N GLY A 79 -2.79 5.69 10.43
CA GLY A 79 -2.52 6.55 11.59
C GLY A 79 -1.01 6.79 11.77
N PRO A 80 -0.43 6.43 12.94
CA PRO A 80 1.01 6.59 13.20
C PRO A 80 1.90 5.58 12.46
N VAL A 81 1.35 4.51 11.89
CA VAL A 81 2.14 3.50 11.16
C VAL A 81 2.25 3.89 9.71
N LYS A 82 3.46 4.25 9.25
CA LYS A 82 3.71 4.61 7.86
C LYS A 82 4.47 3.54 7.10
N ILE A 83 4.15 3.43 5.81
CA ILE A 83 4.92 2.63 4.86
C ILE A 83 6.31 3.26 4.74
N GLY A 84 7.35 2.42 4.86
CA GLY A 84 8.75 2.84 4.83
C GLY A 84 9.38 3.09 6.21
N ASP A 85 8.59 3.33 7.26
CA ASP A 85 9.10 3.41 8.64
C ASP A 85 9.68 2.07 9.06
N THR A 86 10.57 2.07 10.04
CA THR A 86 11.07 0.84 10.65
C THR A 86 10.10 0.31 11.70
N ILE A 87 10.15 -1.00 11.99
CA ILE A 87 9.35 -1.60 13.06
C ILE A 87 9.68 -0.98 14.43
N ASP A 88 10.92 -0.58 14.66
CA ASP A 88 11.34 0.11 15.89
C ASP A 88 10.67 1.49 16.02
N GLU A 89 10.63 2.28 14.94
CA GLU A 89 9.92 3.56 14.91
C GLU A 89 8.42 3.39 15.14
N VAL A 90 7.82 2.41 14.49
CA VAL A 90 6.40 2.06 14.69
C VAL A 90 6.14 1.68 16.14
N THR A 91 6.97 0.81 16.73
CA THR A 91 6.82 0.38 18.13
C THR A 91 6.98 1.55 19.11
N ALA A 92 7.87 2.50 18.82
CA ALA A 92 8.02 3.71 19.62
C ALA A 92 6.84 4.68 19.49
N SER A 93 6.11 4.64 18.38
CA SER A 93 5.00 5.56 18.09
C SER A 93 3.66 5.14 18.72
N ILE A 94 3.50 3.87 19.08
CA ILE A 94 2.23 3.32 19.58
C ILE A 94 2.34 3.05 21.09
N PRO A 95 1.47 3.64 21.93
CA PRO A 95 1.54 3.53 23.38
C PRO A 95 0.95 2.21 23.92
N VAL A 96 1.03 1.12 23.16
CA VAL A 96 0.69 -0.24 23.62
C VAL A 96 1.81 -1.19 23.24
N GLN A 97 1.99 -2.27 24.01
CA GLN A 97 2.98 -3.27 23.64
C GLN A 97 2.53 -4.01 22.38
N GLY A 98 3.40 -4.03 21.38
CA GLY A 98 3.28 -4.93 20.24
C GLY A 98 3.80 -6.32 20.59
N GLU A 99 3.17 -7.34 20.03
CA GLU A 99 3.63 -8.73 20.07
C GLU A 99 4.27 -9.08 18.72
N SER A 100 5.49 -9.60 18.75
CA SER A 100 6.17 -10.09 17.55
C SER A 100 5.94 -11.58 17.40
N CYS A 101 5.17 -12.01 16.40
CA CYS A 101 5.00 -13.43 16.09
C CYS A 101 6.21 -14.03 15.35
N ARG A 102 6.97 -13.20 14.63
CA ARG A 102 8.27 -13.54 14.01
C ARG A 102 9.08 -12.26 13.71
N PRO A 103 10.40 -12.37 13.51
CA PRO A 103 11.20 -11.21 13.11
C PRO A 103 10.61 -10.47 11.91
N GLY A 104 10.51 -9.14 12.02
CA GLY A 104 9.95 -8.27 10.98
C GLY A 104 8.42 -8.17 10.97
N VAL A 105 7.72 -8.82 11.90
CA VAL A 105 6.25 -8.72 12.05
C VAL A 105 5.91 -8.34 13.48
N ILE A 106 5.28 -7.18 13.65
CA ILE A 106 4.72 -6.73 14.94
C ILE A 106 3.20 -6.63 14.82
N GLN A 107 2.49 -7.07 15.85
CA GLN A 107 1.05 -6.97 15.98
C GLN A 107 0.71 -6.17 17.23
N PHE A 108 -0.07 -5.11 17.09
CA PHE A 108 -0.57 -4.38 18.25
C PHE A 108 -1.98 -4.86 18.60
N PHE A 109 -2.15 -5.24 19.86
CA PHE A 109 -3.44 -5.65 20.43
C PHE A 109 -3.74 -4.79 21.65
N GLY A 110 -4.98 -4.33 21.78
CA GLY A 110 -5.44 -3.61 22.96
C GLY A 110 -6.94 -3.37 22.94
N SER A 111 -7.51 -2.97 24.08
CA SER A 111 -8.95 -2.64 24.16
C SER A 111 -9.35 -1.45 23.26
N SER A 112 -8.38 -0.67 22.80
CA SER A 112 -8.57 0.43 21.84
C SER A 112 -7.83 0.22 20.52
N ILE A 113 -6.91 -0.74 20.40
CA ILE A 113 -6.04 -0.91 19.23
C ILE A 113 -6.39 -2.19 18.48
N VAL A 114 -6.81 -1.95 17.24
CA VAL A 114 -7.12 -2.94 16.23
C VAL A 114 -5.86 -3.74 15.88
N ALA A 115 -6.01 -5.04 15.59
CA ALA A 115 -4.93 -5.90 15.10
C ALA A 115 -4.16 -5.20 13.97
N LEU A 116 -3.05 -4.56 14.35
CA LEU A 116 -2.24 -3.73 13.49
C LEU A 116 -0.98 -4.49 13.16
N GLY A 117 -0.95 -5.10 11.98
CA GLY A 117 0.23 -5.80 11.47
C GLY A 117 1.11 -4.83 10.71
N ALA A 118 2.37 -4.67 11.13
CA ALA A 118 3.40 -4.05 10.32
C ALA A 118 4.39 -5.13 9.87
N VAL A 119 4.61 -5.25 8.56
CA VAL A 119 5.41 -6.31 7.95
C VAL A 119 6.61 -5.67 7.27
N GLY A 120 7.81 -6.06 7.67
CA GLY A 120 9.05 -5.68 7.01
C GLY A 120 9.24 -6.39 5.68
N SER A 121 10.07 -5.86 4.79
CA SER A 121 10.59 -6.62 3.64
C SER A 121 11.21 -7.96 4.10
N ASP A 122 11.31 -8.96 3.21
CA ASP A 122 11.77 -10.36 3.46
C ASP A 122 13.15 -10.55 4.15
N ASP A 123 13.76 -9.49 4.65
CA ASP A 123 15.01 -9.49 5.39
C ASP A 123 14.81 -9.89 6.86
N PRO A 124 15.43 -10.99 7.34
CA PRO A 124 15.34 -11.43 8.74
C PRO A 124 16.09 -10.53 9.75
N THR A 125 16.50 -9.31 9.38
CA THR A 125 17.43 -8.46 10.15
C THR A 125 16.84 -7.75 11.36
N GLY A 126 15.62 -8.07 11.80
CA GLY A 126 15.02 -7.48 13.00
C GLY A 126 14.43 -6.08 12.74
N GLY A 127 14.23 -5.29 13.80
CA GLY A 127 13.36 -4.10 13.82
C GLY A 127 13.66 -2.97 12.82
N SER A 128 14.76 -3.04 12.07
CA SER A 128 15.20 -2.04 11.09
C SER A 128 14.64 -2.23 9.67
N ALA A 129 13.94 -3.33 9.39
CA ALA A 129 13.30 -3.52 8.09
C ALA A 129 12.16 -2.50 7.87
N PRO A 130 12.04 -1.89 6.68
CA PRO A 130 10.98 -0.93 6.40
C PRO A 130 9.63 -1.64 6.30
N VAL A 131 8.60 -1.03 6.87
CA VAL A 131 7.22 -1.46 6.78
C VAL A 131 6.76 -1.40 5.33
N VAL A 132 6.43 -2.56 4.76
CA VAL A 132 5.84 -2.68 3.41
C VAL A 132 4.34 -2.91 3.43
N LEU A 133 3.79 -3.16 4.62
CA LEU A 133 2.36 -3.38 4.83
C LEU A 133 1.93 -2.93 6.22
N ALA A 134 0.85 -2.18 6.30
CA ALA A 134 0.14 -1.79 7.52
C ALA A 134 -1.34 -2.21 7.39
N MET A 135 -1.86 -3.02 8.32
CA MET A 135 -3.21 -3.58 8.20
C MET A 135 -4.02 -3.38 9.47
N VAL A 136 -5.33 -3.12 9.32
CA VAL A 136 -6.34 -3.05 10.38
C VAL A 136 -7.38 -4.13 10.08
N GLY A 137 -7.67 -5.01 11.03
CA GLY A 137 -8.63 -6.10 10.85
C GLY A 137 -9.60 -6.26 12.01
N ARG A 138 -10.78 -6.82 11.72
CA ARG A 138 -11.79 -7.11 12.74
C ARG A 138 -11.29 -8.19 13.70
N THR A 139 -11.25 -7.88 14.99
CA THR A 139 -11.09 -8.88 16.06
C THR A 139 -12.44 -9.55 16.37
N THR A 140 -12.42 -10.74 16.97
CA THR A 140 -13.66 -11.43 17.41
C THR A 140 -14.46 -10.58 18.41
N ASP A 141 -13.78 -9.69 19.12
CA ASP A 141 -14.38 -8.71 20.01
C ASP A 141 -14.64 -7.42 19.22
N ALA A 142 -15.90 -7.22 18.82
CA ALA A 142 -16.34 -6.06 18.05
C ALA A 142 -16.29 -4.79 18.91
N THR A 143 -15.12 -4.18 19.02
CA THR A 143 -14.97 -2.90 19.73
C THR A 143 -15.14 -1.74 18.74
N PRO A 144 -16.03 -0.76 19.00
CA PRO A 144 -16.10 0.46 18.19
C PRO A 144 -14.80 1.27 18.31
N GLY A 145 -14.47 2.05 17.27
CA GLY A 145 -13.29 2.93 17.27
C GLY A 145 -12.20 2.58 16.24
N TYR A 146 -12.58 2.02 15.09
CA TYR A 146 -11.63 1.72 14.03
C TYR A 146 -11.17 2.99 13.30
N PRO A 147 -9.92 3.03 12.81
CA PRO A 147 -9.46 4.03 11.85
C PRO A 147 -10.37 4.08 10.62
N SER A 148 -10.41 5.22 9.94
CA SER A 148 -11.20 5.39 8.71
C SER A 148 -10.36 5.97 7.59
N THR A 149 -10.72 5.67 6.35
CA THR A 149 -10.14 6.34 5.20
C THR A 149 -10.59 7.81 5.14
N ALA A 150 -9.89 8.65 4.38
CA ALA A 150 -10.32 10.03 4.14
C ALA A 150 -11.73 10.13 3.51
N THR A 151 -12.22 9.06 2.87
CA THR A 151 -13.59 8.96 2.31
C THR A 151 -14.62 8.37 3.28
N GLY A 152 -14.21 8.04 4.51
CA GLY A 152 -15.09 7.54 5.57
C GLY A 152 -15.29 6.02 5.59
N ILE A 153 -14.54 5.25 4.81
CA ILE A 153 -14.60 3.78 4.86
C ILE A 153 -13.84 3.28 6.09
N THR A 154 -14.46 2.39 6.85
CA THR A 154 -13.89 1.77 8.04
C THR A 154 -14.31 0.31 8.13
N ILE A 155 -13.82 -0.40 9.16
CA ILE A 155 -14.28 -1.77 9.45
C ILE A 155 -15.78 -1.73 9.77
N GLY A 156 -16.54 -2.58 9.09
CA GLY A 156 -17.99 -2.64 9.18
C GLY A 156 -18.74 -1.85 8.11
N SER A 157 -18.08 -0.97 7.34
CA SER A 157 -18.69 -0.34 6.15
C SER A 157 -19.16 -1.43 5.18
N THR A 158 -20.29 -1.22 4.53
CA THR A 158 -20.80 -2.14 3.50
C THR A 158 -19.93 -2.10 2.25
N ILE A 159 -19.94 -3.17 1.46
CA ILE A 159 -19.27 -3.18 0.15
C ILE A 159 -19.88 -2.12 -0.79
N ALA A 160 -21.18 -1.84 -0.68
CA ALA A 160 -21.83 -0.79 -1.47
C ALA A 160 -21.29 0.61 -1.12
N GLU A 161 -21.11 0.92 0.16
CA GLU A 161 -20.46 2.16 0.60
C GLU A 161 -19.01 2.25 0.09
N LEU A 162 -18.25 1.14 0.18
CA LEU A 162 -16.89 1.07 -0.35
C LEU A 162 -16.83 1.40 -1.85
N GLN A 163 -17.70 0.78 -2.66
CA GLN A 163 -17.76 1.01 -4.10
C GLN A 163 -18.21 2.44 -4.45
N ALA A 164 -19.10 3.03 -3.65
CA ALA A 164 -19.50 4.42 -3.82
C ALA A 164 -18.36 5.41 -3.48
N ALA A 165 -17.58 5.11 -2.44
CA ALA A 165 -16.45 5.93 -2.01
C ALA A 165 -15.23 5.83 -2.94
N TYR A 166 -15.06 4.69 -3.62
CA TYR A 166 -13.96 4.42 -4.55
C TYR A 166 -14.50 3.90 -5.89
N PRO A 167 -14.82 4.78 -6.85
CA PRO A 167 -15.37 4.35 -8.15
C PRO A 167 -14.39 3.51 -8.99
N ASP A 168 -13.09 3.68 -8.78
CA ASP A 168 -12.02 2.99 -9.53
C ASP A 168 -11.53 1.70 -8.82
N LEU A 169 -12.35 1.15 -7.93
CA LEU A 169 -12.03 -0.04 -7.15
C LEU A 169 -11.86 -1.26 -8.06
N GLU A 170 -10.69 -1.89 -8.02
CA GLU A 170 -10.45 -3.18 -8.65
C GLU A 170 -10.96 -4.30 -7.75
N THR A 171 -11.59 -5.31 -8.35
CA THR A 171 -11.94 -6.56 -7.65
C THR A 171 -10.94 -7.64 -8.02
N TYR A 172 -10.43 -8.36 -7.01
CA TYR A 172 -9.53 -9.50 -7.20
C TYR A 172 -9.94 -10.68 -6.30
N GLN A 173 -9.38 -11.85 -6.59
CA GLN A 173 -9.54 -13.02 -5.71
C GLN A 173 -8.42 -13.02 -4.67
N SER A 174 -8.80 -12.89 -3.40
CA SER A 174 -7.86 -13.09 -2.30
C SER A 174 -7.35 -14.53 -2.27
N TYR A 175 -6.27 -14.78 -1.53
CA TYR A 175 -5.73 -16.13 -1.37
C TYR A 175 -6.72 -17.14 -0.76
N SER A 176 -7.72 -16.68 0.01
CA SER A 176 -8.80 -17.53 0.52
C SER A 176 -9.88 -17.85 -0.51
N GLY A 177 -9.74 -17.39 -1.76
CA GLY A 177 -10.74 -17.56 -2.81
C GLY A 177 -12.01 -16.73 -2.61
N THR A 178 -11.96 -15.73 -1.73
CA THR A 178 -13.04 -14.76 -1.53
C THR A 178 -12.77 -13.48 -2.30
N PRO A 179 -13.80 -12.79 -2.82
CA PRO A 179 -13.65 -11.47 -3.40
C PRO A 179 -13.00 -10.49 -2.41
N ALA A 180 -12.00 -9.77 -2.89
CA ALA A 180 -11.37 -8.65 -2.21
C ALA A 180 -11.26 -7.48 -3.18
N TYR A 181 -11.00 -6.31 -2.64
CA TYR A 181 -11.02 -5.06 -3.38
C TYR A 181 -9.74 -4.28 -3.17
N ARG A 182 -9.31 -3.53 -4.18
CA ARG A 182 -8.12 -2.69 -4.07
C ARG A 182 -8.21 -1.43 -4.91
N VAL A 183 -7.46 -0.41 -4.52
CA VAL A 183 -7.24 0.81 -5.30
C VAL A 183 -5.79 1.25 -5.10
N THR A 184 -5.20 1.94 -6.07
CA THR A 184 -3.81 2.39 -6.02
C THR A 184 -3.65 3.86 -6.38
N ASP A 185 -2.63 4.51 -5.81
CA ASP A 185 -2.14 5.82 -6.24
C ASP A 185 -0.99 5.72 -7.27
N GLY A 186 -0.67 4.50 -7.72
CA GLY A 186 0.45 4.18 -8.62
C GLY A 186 1.70 3.66 -7.91
N THR A 187 1.81 3.82 -6.59
CA THR A 187 2.97 3.34 -5.80
C THR A 187 2.54 2.42 -4.66
N THR A 188 1.42 2.70 -4.01
CA THR A 188 0.91 1.95 -2.87
C THR A 188 -0.54 1.54 -3.12
N TRP A 189 -0.95 0.46 -2.48
CA TRP A 189 -2.27 -0.14 -2.62
C TRP A 189 -3.04 -0.02 -1.31
N LEU A 190 -4.30 0.40 -1.42
CA LEU A 190 -5.30 0.19 -0.38
C LEU A 190 -6.06 -1.09 -0.70
N HIS A 191 -6.04 -2.05 0.21
CA HIS A 191 -6.77 -3.31 0.14
C HIS A 191 -7.94 -3.31 1.11
N PHE A 192 -9.06 -3.88 0.67
CA PHE A 192 -10.24 -4.11 1.48
C PHE A 192 -10.68 -5.56 1.32
N ALA A 193 -10.89 -6.28 2.43
CA ALA A 193 -11.42 -7.64 2.39
C ALA A 193 -12.63 -7.78 3.29
N GLY A 194 -13.67 -8.46 2.79
CA GLY A 194 -14.87 -8.79 3.57
C GLY A 194 -14.90 -10.24 4.07
N TYR A 195 -13.96 -11.09 3.65
CA TYR A 195 -13.89 -12.53 3.98
C TYR A 195 -15.20 -13.28 3.77
N GLY A 196 -15.92 -12.99 2.68
CA GLY A 196 -17.21 -13.59 2.36
C GLY A 196 -18.41 -12.95 3.07
N THR A 197 -18.22 -11.82 3.75
CA THR A 197 -19.31 -10.97 4.27
C THR A 197 -19.57 -9.76 3.36
N ASP A 198 -20.73 -9.14 3.50
CA ASP A 198 -21.12 -7.93 2.76
C ASP A 198 -20.58 -6.63 3.37
N THR A 199 -19.62 -6.75 4.31
CA THR A 199 -18.98 -5.62 5.01
C THR A 199 -17.46 -5.74 4.96
N VAL A 200 -16.77 -4.60 5.01
CA VAL A 200 -15.32 -4.52 5.14
C VAL A 200 -14.91 -5.09 6.51
N ALA A 201 -14.08 -6.12 6.49
CA ALA A 201 -13.59 -6.82 7.67
C ALA A 201 -12.08 -6.60 7.89
N SER A 202 -11.34 -6.19 6.87
CA SER A 202 -9.98 -5.67 6.99
C SER A 202 -9.68 -4.60 5.96
N ILE A 203 -8.77 -3.70 6.31
CA ILE A 203 -8.21 -2.66 5.46
C ILE A 203 -6.69 -2.73 5.58
N ALA A 204 -5.96 -2.77 4.47
CA ALA A 204 -4.50 -2.75 4.49
C ALA A 204 -3.93 -1.73 3.50
N VAL A 205 -2.80 -1.16 3.86
CA VAL A 205 -1.96 -0.32 3.01
C VAL A 205 -0.71 -1.13 2.70
N ALA A 206 -0.34 -1.30 1.43
CA ALA A 206 0.77 -2.17 1.05
C ALA A 206 1.50 -1.71 -0.21
N THR A 207 2.80 -1.98 -0.31
CA THR A 207 3.61 -1.74 -1.52
C THR A 207 3.46 -2.84 -2.58
N VAL A 208 2.71 -3.89 -2.28
CA VAL A 208 2.43 -5.02 -3.18
C VAL A 208 0.95 -4.99 -3.59
N ASP A 209 0.65 -5.47 -4.79
CA ASP A 209 -0.71 -5.46 -5.33
C ASP A 209 -1.58 -6.61 -4.78
N GLN A 210 -1.03 -7.49 -3.94
CA GLN A 210 -1.76 -8.55 -3.27
C GLN A 210 -1.19 -8.81 -1.87
N THR A 211 -2.06 -8.73 -0.85
CA THR A 211 -1.69 -9.06 0.55
C THR A 211 -1.65 -10.58 0.75
N PRO A 212 -0.60 -11.16 1.33
CA PRO A 212 -0.58 -12.58 1.70
C PRO A 212 -1.61 -12.89 2.80
N THR A 213 -2.02 -14.17 2.88
CA THR A 213 -3.06 -14.65 3.80
C THR A 213 -2.62 -14.64 5.26
N GLU A 214 -1.33 -14.83 5.50
CA GLU A 214 -0.77 -15.06 6.82
C GLU A 214 0.66 -14.51 6.87
N TYR A 215 1.03 -13.98 8.04
CA TYR A 215 2.36 -13.41 8.31
C TYR A 215 3.08 -14.08 9.48
N CYS A 216 2.41 -14.98 10.23
CA CYS A 216 2.85 -15.48 11.52
C CYS A 216 3.14 -17.00 11.62
N GLY A 217 3.03 -17.76 10.54
CA GLY A 217 3.16 -19.22 10.52
C GLY A 217 1.93 -20.01 10.97
#